data_AF-A0A0P0A9I9-F1
#
_entry.id   AF-A0A0P0A9I9-F1
#
_cell.length_a   1.000
_cell.length_b   1.000
_cell.length_c   1.000
_cell.angle_alpha   90.00
_cell.angle_beta   90.00
_cell.angle_gamma   90.00
#
_symmetry.space_group_name_H-M   'P 1'
#
loop_
_entity.id
_entity.type
_entity.pdbx_description
1 polymer ?
#
loop_
_entity_poly.entity_id
_entity_poly.type
_entity_poly.pdbx_seq_one_letter_code
_entity_poly.pdbx_strand_id
1 'polypeptide(L)'
;MRWFLPLAVLPFLAACSEQQMCISSATKDLRVVRGFVTETEGNLRRGYALIEVDVIDFETRSCGTKQDGSTKYCRVPVRDTELRPKAIDLDAEAAKLASLKRKEAQLAAAAEQQIAACKVAYPDG
;
A
#
# COMPACT_ATOMS: atom_id res chain seq x y z
N MET A 1 -20.98 19.55 49.24
CA MET A 1 -20.24 20.04 48.05
C MET A 1 -20.58 19.09 46.91
N ARG A 2 -21.29 19.52 45.85
CA ARG A 2 -20.70 20.20 44.67
C ARG A 2 -19.50 19.36 44.17
N TRP A 3 -19.46 18.74 43.00
CA TRP A 3 -20.14 19.01 41.73
C TRP A 3 -19.84 17.80 40.82
N PHE A 4 -20.85 17.35 40.09
CA PHE A 4 -20.80 16.46 38.92
C PHE A 4 -19.64 16.75 37.93
N LEU A 5 -18.99 15.72 37.40
CA LEU A 5 -19.00 15.37 35.97
C LEU A 5 -17.96 14.27 35.76
N PRO A 6 -18.34 13.00 35.52
CA PRO A 6 -17.45 12.10 34.84
C PRO A 6 -17.32 12.63 33.41
N LEU A 7 -16.11 13.05 33.05
CA LEU A 7 -15.74 13.37 31.68
C LEU A 7 -15.94 12.09 30.86
N ALA A 8 -17.10 11.99 30.21
CA ALA A 8 -17.41 10.96 29.25
C ALA A 8 -16.41 11.09 28.08
N VAL A 9 -15.37 10.26 28.12
CA VAL A 9 -14.49 10.03 26.99
C VAL A 9 -15.31 9.30 25.95
N LEU A 10 -15.83 10.05 24.97
CA LEU A 10 -16.43 9.53 23.75
C LEU A 10 -15.48 8.51 23.09
N PRO A 11 -15.90 7.26 22.85
CA PRO A 11 -15.19 6.41 21.92
C PRO A 11 -15.57 6.88 20.51
N PHE A 12 -14.77 7.77 19.92
CA PHE A 12 -14.74 7.94 18.46
C PHE A 12 -14.05 6.71 17.86
N LEU A 13 -14.73 5.56 17.90
CA LEU A 13 -14.43 4.47 16.99
C LEU A 13 -15.03 4.87 15.66
N ALA A 14 -14.18 5.31 14.74
CA ALA A 14 -14.51 5.50 13.34
C ALA A 14 -14.91 4.15 12.73
N ALA A 15 -16.14 3.70 12.98
CA ALA A 15 -16.73 2.61 12.23
C ALA A 15 -16.94 3.14 10.80
N CYS A 16 -16.29 2.52 9.82
CA CYS A 16 -16.68 2.70 8.43
C CYS A 16 -18.16 2.31 8.32
N SER A 17 -19.00 3.20 7.82
CA SER A 17 -20.42 2.90 7.63
C SER A 17 -20.64 1.80 6.60
N GLU A 18 -21.84 1.23 6.59
CA GLU A 18 -22.24 0.25 5.57
C GLU A 18 -22.13 0.85 4.16
N GLN A 19 -22.44 2.14 4.01
CA GLN A 19 -22.27 2.87 2.76
C GLN A 19 -20.80 2.92 2.32
N GLN A 20 -19.89 3.31 3.23
CA GLN A 20 -18.46 3.39 2.94
C GLN A 20 -17.86 2.02 2.60
N MET A 21 -18.30 0.97 3.29
CA MET A 21 -17.92 -0.43 3.00
C MET A 21 -18.38 -0.86 1.60
N CYS A 22 -19.62 -0.55 1.23
CA CYS A 22 -20.18 -0.83 -0.11
C CYS A 22 -19.39 -0.10 -1.21
N ILE A 23 -19.16 1.21 -1.05
CA ILE A 23 -18.39 2.03 -2.01
C ILE A 23 -16.95 1.55 -2.11
N SER A 24 -16.31 1.19 -1.00
CA SER A 24 -14.95 0.67 -1.00
C SER A 24 -14.86 -0.62 -1.80
N SER A 25 -15.84 -1.51 -1.65
CA SER A 25 -15.92 -2.77 -2.41
C SER A 25 -16.15 -2.50 -3.90
N ALA A 26 -17.10 -1.63 -4.25
CA ALA A 26 -17.43 -1.26 -5.63
C ALA A 26 -16.26 -0.62 -6.41
N THR A 27 -15.33 0.03 -5.70
CA THR A 27 -14.19 0.75 -6.30
C THR A 27 -12.86 -0.01 -6.19
N LYS A 28 -12.86 -1.22 -5.62
CA LYS A 28 -11.63 -1.98 -5.34
C LYS A 28 -10.76 -2.18 -6.58
N ASP A 29 -11.34 -2.74 -7.64
CA ASP A 29 -10.59 -3.05 -8.87
C ASP A 29 -10.12 -1.79 -9.59
N LEU A 30 -10.93 -0.73 -9.56
CA LEU A 30 -10.55 0.58 -10.10
C LEU A 30 -9.30 1.13 -9.41
N ARG A 31 -9.21 1.03 -8.07
CA ARG A 31 -8.03 1.45 -7.31
C ARG A 31 -6.79 0.64 -7.69
N VAL A 32 -6.92 -0.67 -7.84
CA VAL A 32 -5.81 -1.56 -8.25
C VAL A 32 -5.30 -1.17 -9.63
N VAL A 33 -6.18 -1.01 -10.62
CA VAL A 33 -5.79 -0.65 -11.98
C VAL A 33 -5.15 0.75 -12.03
N ARG A 34 -5.66 1.72 -11.27
CA ARG A 34 -5.02 3.04 -11.12
C ARG A 34 -3.62 2.97 -10.52
N GLY A 35 -3.41 2.05 -9.58
CA GLY A 35 -2.08 1.73 -9.06
C GLY A 35 -1.14 1.28 -10.18
N PHE A 36 -1.58 0.32 -11.00
CA PHE A 36 -0.79 -0.16 -12.14
C PHE A 36 -0.53 0.93 -13.19
N VAL A 37 -1.51 1.80 -13.49
CA VAL A 37 -1.32 2.96 -14.37
C VAL A 37 -0.22 3.85 -13.83
N THR A 38 -0.30 4.23 -12.55
CA THR A 38 0.66 5.12 -11.89
C THR A 38 2.08 4.52 -11.91
N GLU A 39 2.21 3.22 -11.61
CA GLU A 39 3.47 2.50 -11.64
C GLU A 39 4.07 2.49 -13.06
N THR A 40 3.25 2.12 -14.06
CA THR A 40 3.66 2.04 -15.47
C THR A 40 4.08 3.42 -16.01
N GLU A 41 3.35 4.48 -15.68
CA GLU A 41 3.76 5.86 -16.01
C GLU A 41 5.07 6.26 -15.33
N GLY A 42 5.28 5.83 -14.08
CA GLY A 42 6.54 6.00 -13.37
C GLY A 42 7.70 5.28 -14.05
N ASN A 43 7.48 4.04 -14.51
CA ASN A 43 8.48 3.23 -15.21
C ASN A 43 8.89 3.89 -16.53
N LEU A 44 7.92 4.30 -17.35
CA LEU A 44 8.18 4.99 -18.62
C LEU A 44 8.93 6.31 -18.42
N ARG A 45 8.56 7.10 -17.40
CA ARG A 45 9.21 8.38 -17.10
C ARG A 45 10.68 8.22 -16.73
N ARG A 46 11.04 7.13 -16.04
CA ARG A 46 12.41 6.82 -15.64
C ARG A 46 13.20 6.06 -16.71
N GLY A 47 12.51 5.33 -17.60
CA GLY A 47 13.14 4.42 -18.56
C GLY A 47 13.50 3.05 -17.99
N TYR A 48 13.05 2.72 -16.77
CA TYR A 48 13.29 1.43 -16.10
C TYR A 48 12.24 1.16 -15.01
N ALA A 49 12.03 -0.12 -14.69
CA ALA A 49 11.21 -0.53 -13.56
C ALA A 49 12.03 -0.55 -12.27
N LEU A 50 11.37 -0.34 -11.13
CA LEU A 50 11.97 -0.59 -9.82
C LEU A 50 11.49 -1.96 -9.32
N ILE A 51 12.42 -2.80 -8.88
CA ILE A 51 12.11 -4.09 -8.27
C ILE A 51 12.67 -4.14 -6.86
N GLU A 52 11.93 -4.79 -5.97
CA GLU A 52 12.45 -5.20 -4.67
C GLU A 52 13.31 -6.45 -4.85
N VAL A 53 14.52 -6.41 -4.29
CA VAL A 53 15.41 -7.56 -4.21
C VAL A 53 15.79 -7.83 -2.76
N ASP A 54 15.75 -9.10 -2.38
CA ASP A 54 16.27 -9.53 -1.08
C ASP A 54 17.79 -9.57 -1.14
N VAL A 55 18.42 -8.84 -0.24
CA VAL A 55 19.88 -8.86 -0.06
C VAL A 55 20.21 -9.40 1.32
N ILE A 56 21.38 -10.01 1.44
CA ILE A 56 21.94 -10.39 2.73
C ILE A 56 23.01 -9.36 3.04
N ASP A 57 22.74 -8.50 4.01
CA ASP A 57 23.75 -7.66 4.63
C ASP A 57 24.25 -8.30 5.92
N PHE A 58 25.23 -7.68 6.55
CA PHE A 58 25.84 -8.17 7.76
C PHE A 58 26.03 -7.07 8.79
N GLU A 59 25.36 -7.24 9.93
CA GLU A 59 25.48 -6.34 11.05
C GLU A 59 26.42 -6.89 12.12
N THR A 60 27.08 -5.98 12.83
CA THR A 60 27.83 -6.33 14.04
C THR A 60 26.86 -6.36 15.23
N ARG A 61 26.59 -7.54 15.78
CA ARG A 61 25.73 -7.71 16.97
C ARG A 61 26.48 -8.40 18.09
N SER A 62 26.08 -8.12 19.34
CA SER A 62 26.57 -8.86 20.50
C SER A 62 26.16 -10.32 20.37
N CYS A 63 27.11 -11.23 20.51
CA CYS A 63 26.92 -12.68 20.35
C CYS A 63 27.47 -13.49 21.52
N GLY A 64 27.80 -12.84 22.64
CA GLY A 64 28.26 -13.48 23.86
C GLY A 64 29.27 -12.65 24.63
N THR A 65 30.03 -13.33 25.49
CA THR A 65 31.05 -12.73 26.36
C THR A 65 32.37 -13.46 26.15
N LYS A 66 33.48 -12.73 26.15
CA LYS A 66 34.84 -13.29 26.09
C LYS A 66 35.26 -13.82 27.47
N GLN A 67 36.38 -14.55 27.52
CA GLN A 67 36.92 -15.10 28.78
C GLN A 67 37.29 -14.01 29.80
N ASP A 68 37.64 -12.81 29.34
CA ASP A 68 37.96 -11.65 30.17
C ASP A 68 36.72 -10.88 30.67
N GLY A 69 35.52 -11.36 30.38
CA GLY A 69 34.26 -10.72 30.77
C GLY A 69 33.77 -9.61 29.83
N SER A 70 34.55 -9.23 28.81
CA SER A 70 34.14 -8.22 27.83
C SER A 70 33.14 -8.76 26.79
N THR A 71 32.32 -7.90 26.19
CA THR A 71 31.34 -8.30 25.16
C THR A 71 32.03 -8.83 23.90
N LYS A 72 31.55 -9.96 23.40
CA LYS A 72 31.92 -10.52 22.10
C LYS A 72 30.92 -10.05 21.05
N TYR A 73 31.44 -9.48 19.96
CA TYR A 73 30.63 -9.09 18.81
C TYR A 73 30.87 -10.05 17.65
N CYS A 74 29.80 -10.43 16.96
CA CYS A 74 29.83 -11.27 15.77
C CYS A 74 29.16 -10.54 14.61
N ARG A 75 29.63 -10.87 13.41
CA ARG A 75 29.00 -10.45 12.16
C ARG A 75 27.86 -11.42 11.85
N VAL A 76 26.63 -10.95 11.91
CA VAL A 76 25.43 -11.77 11.70
C VAL A 76 24.75 -11.39 10.39
N PRO A 77 24.32 -12.36 9.56
CA PRO A 77 23.59 -12.04 8.35
C PRO A 77 22.20 -11.49 8.71
N VAL A 78 21.83 -10.39 8.07
CA VAL A 78 20.49 -9.80 8.15
C VAL A 78 19.90 -9.77 6.75
N ARG A 79 18.61 -10.07 6.64
CA ARG A 79 17.89 -9.90 5.37
C ARG A 79 17.43 -8.46 5.30
N ASP A 80 17.72 -7.82 4.17
CA ASP A 80 17.21 -6.51 3.85
C ASP A 80 16.55 -6.55 2.46
N THR A 81 15.68 -5.60 2.18
CA THR A 81 14.98 -5.45 0.91
C THR A 81 15.36 -4.12 0.28
N GLU A 82 16.00 -4.17 -0.88
CA GLU A 82 16.45 -2.99 -1.61
C GLU A 82 15.67 -2.79 -2.91
N LEU A 83 15.43 -1.52 -3.28
CA LEU A 83 14.91 -1.18 -4.59
C LEU A 83 16.05 -1.04 -5.61
N ARG A 84 15.99 -1.84 -6.67
CA ARG A 84 16.99 -1.82 -7.76
C ARG A 84 16.34 -1.50 -9.11
N PRO A 85 17.02 -0.75 -10.00
CA PRO A 85 16.55 -0.53 -11.35
C PRO A 85 16.64 -1.84 -12.15
N LYS A 86 15.58 -2.13 -12.91
CA LYS A 86 15.50 -3.25 -13.85
C LYS A 86 15.18 -2.73 -15.24
N ALA A 87 16.00 -3.13 -16.21
CA ALA A 87 15.73 -2.84 -17.62
C ALA A 87 14.40 -3.48 -18.07
N ILE A 88 13.64 -2.73 -18.87
CA ILE A 88 12.35 -3.14 -19.42
C ILE A 88 12.28 -2.78 -20.90
N ASP A 89 11.35 -3.40 -21.60
CA ASP A 89 10.95 -2.98 -22.94
C ASP A 89 9.98 -1.79 -22.81
N LEU A 90 10.41 -0.62 -23.29
CA LEU A 90 9.63 0.62 -23.18
C LEU A 90 8.42 0.64 -24.11
N ASP A 91 8.49 -0.02 -25.26
CA ASP A 91 7.37 -0.09 -26.20
C ASP A 91 6.29 -1.02 -25.65
N ALA A 92 6.69 -2.16 -25.08
CA ALA A 92 5.78 -3.05 -24.38
C ALA A 92 5.15 -2.38 -23.15
N GLU A 93 5.91 -1.61 -22.37
CA GLU A 93 5.39 -0.88 -21.20
C GLU A 93 4.42 0.24 -21.63
N ALA A 94 4.66 0.92 -22.75
CA ALA A 94 3.73 1.90 -23.32
C ALA A 94 2.44 1.24 -23.83
N ALA A 95 2.54 0.08 -24.49
CA ALA A 95 1.37 -0.70 -24.91
C ALA A 95 0.54 -1.18 -23.70
N LYS A 96 1.22 -1.63 -22.64
CA LYS A 96 0.60 -1.97 -21.36
C LYS A 96 -0.12 -0.78 -20.75
N LEU A 97 0.49 0.40 -20.71
CA LEU A 97 -0.15 1.62 -20.22
C LEU A 97 -1.44 1.93 -20.97
N ALA A 98 -1.40 1.85 -22.30
CA ALA A 98 -2.59 2.10 -23.12
C ALA A 98 -3.72 1.10 -22.81
N SER A 99 -3.38 -0.17 -22.59
CA SER A 99 -4.35 -1.20 -22.17
C SER A 99 -4.92 -0.90 -20.79
N LEU A 100 -4.07 -0.54 -19.82
CA LEU A 100 -4.48 -0.21 -18.46
C LEU A 100 -5.40 1.02 -18.44
N LYS A 101 -5.12 2.07 -19.21
CA LYS A 101 -5.99 3.25 -19.31
C LYS A 101 -7.37 2.93 -19.89
N ARG A 102 -7.45 2.06 -20.89
CA ARG A 102 -8.75 1.58 -21.40
C ARG A 102 -9.52 0.81 -20.33
N LYS A 103 -8.82 -0.06 -19.58
CA LYS A 103 -9.43 -0.83 -18.49
C LYS A 103 -9.88 0.07 -17.34
N GLU A 104 -9.09 1.08 -16.99
CA GLU A 104 -9.44 2.09 -15.99
C GLU A 104 -10.74 2.80 -16.38
N ALA A 105 -10.86 3.28 -17.62
CA ALA A 105 -12.08 3.95 -18.09
C ALA A 105 -13.32 3.04 -17.99
N GLN A 106 -13.19 1.77 -18.36
CA GLN A 106 -14.27 0.79 -18.22
C GLN A 106 -14.67 0.58 -16.75
N LEU A 107 -13.69 0.42 -15.86
CA LEU A 107 -13.93 0.22 -14.44
C LEU A 107 -14.49 1.48 -13.76
N ALA A 108 -14.08 2.67 -14.20
CA ALA A 108 -14.62 3.93 -13.69
C ALA A 108 -16.12 4.05 -13.99
N ALA A 109 -16.53 3.80 -15.24
CA ALA A 109 -17.93 3.80 -15.62
C ALA A 109 -18.76 2.77 -14.84
N ALA A 110 -18.24 1.55 -14.63
CA ALA A 110 -18.90 0.53 -13.84
C ALA A 110 -19.02 0.91 -12.35
N ALA A 111 -17.95 1.48 -11.78
CA ALA A 111 -17.91 1.89 -10.39
C ALA A 111 -18.89 3.02 -10.10
N GLU A 112 -19.06 3.99 -11.01
CA GLU A 112 -20.05 5.07 -10.85
C GLU A 112 -21.48 4.55 -10.63
N GLN A 113 -21.88 3.55 -11.43
CA GLN A 113 -23.19 2.91 -11.29
C GLN A 113 -23.35 2.21 -9.93
N GLN A 114 -22.32 1.49 -9.49
CA GLN A 114 -22.34 0.78 -8.20
C GLN A 114 -22.31 1.73 -7.01
N ILE A 115 -21.55 2.83 -7.10
CA ILE A 115 -21.52 3.88 -6.06
C ILE A 115 -22.91 4.50 -5.91
N ALA A 116 -23.60 4.81 -7.02
CA ALA A 116 -24.96 5.32 -6.97
C ALA A 116 -25.91 4.33 -6.29
N ALA A 117 -25.81 3.03 -6.62
CA ALA A 117 -26.59 1.99 -5.97
C ALA A 117 -26.30 1.88 -4.46
N CYS A 118 -25.04 1.95 -4.04
CA CYS A 118 -24.65 1.95 -2.62
C CYS A 118 -25.27 3.12 -1.85
N LYS A 119 -25.30 4.32 -2.43
CA LYS A 119 -25.89 5.51 -1.79
C LYS A 119 -27.40 5.40 -1.59
N VAL A 120 -28.10 4.73 -2.50
CA VAL A 120 -29.54 4.47 -2.39
C VAL A 120 -29.82 3.37 -1.38
N ALA A 121 -29.02 2.29 -1.37
CA ALA A 121 -29.19 1.18 -0.44
C ALA A 121 -28.86 1.53 1.01
N TYR A 122 -27.91 2.45 1.22
CA TYR A 122 -27.42 2.85 2.54
C TYR A 122 -27.45 4.38 2.68
N PRO A 123 -28.61 5.00 2.94
CA PRO A 123 -28.77 6.46 2.94
C PRO A 123 -28.17 7.17 4.17
N ASP A 124 -28.04 6.46 5.30
CA ASP A 124 -27.66 7.05 6.59
C ASP A 124 -26.15 7.33 6.74
N GLY A 125 -25.35 6.92 5.76
CA GLY A 125 -23.95 7.31 5.60
C GLY A 125 -22.97 6.69 6.57
#